data_AF-A0AA43TXJ1-F1
#
_entry.id   AF-A0AA43TXJ1-F1
#
_cell.length_a   1.000
_cell.length_b   1.000
_cell.length_c   1.000
_cell.angle_alpha   90.00
_cell.angle_beta   90.00
_cell.angle_gamma   90.00
#
_symmetry.space_group_name_H-M   'P 1'
#
loop_
_entity.id
_entity.type
_entity.pdbx_description
1 polymer ?
#
loop_
_entity_poly.entity_id
_entity_poly.type
_entity_poly.pdbx_seq_one_letter_code
_entity_poly.pdbx_strand_id
1 'polypeptide(L)'
;MTSLPHLQPINSCQSTHPDASTFPLFTILPKEIRTKVWRYAIRRQRIIRLHLNNQRGKTASEAGENPDSVANGELYFTVVDGSQLLSKFLRVDQESREEALKFHRVHLPCRFTHGTTTKDGPTSHGTLHFNPEWDVLYISAEWPAKDSLIAFLHRLKTIHDPRHVGLLNLAIDGNGLTGNDIIGVQPSEVKSETRSAFVETLSQLREVWFVSTPLVGRQITGPLSGFGTAEPIFNRSFPIASTLPAFERLTRDPRSISKDLENTSGLDSSRDALQYWLRLLKKWQISPPKVRYRFFLAFDPRIAGGNISDQVSAKAWLEKQEDQWNGRGPKSTFLPEDVQAKWPVGAQHEKYRNEDLENAVRPAFGFWLFPLEALGRIGGDGLLIDETPSRGERLRDMTEHWPELGLSSLP
;
A
#
# COMPACT_ATOMS: atom_id res chain seq x y z
N MET A 1 0.82 -7.78 33.86
CA MET A 1 -0.54 -7.65 33.31
C MET A 1 -0.53 -8.20 31.90
N THR A 2 -1.27 -9.28 31.65
CA THR A 2 -1.44 -9.88 30.32
C THR A 2 -2.26 -8.92 29.44
N SER A 3 -1.75 -8.58 28.25
CA SER A 3 -2.49 -7.75 27.28
C SER A 3 -3.74 -8.48 26.80
N LEU A 4 -4.87 -7.76 26.69
CA LEU A 4 -6.15 -8.32 26.25
C LEU A 4 -6.05 -8.91 24.82
N PRO A 5 -6.71 -10.05 24.52
CA PRO A 5 -6.57 -10.74 23.21
C PRO A 5 -6.87 -9.86 21.99
N HIS A 6 -7.90 -9.01 22.04
CA HIS A 6 -8.26 -8.10 20.95
C HIS A 6 -7.24 -6.98 20.67
N LEU A 7 -6.26 -6.78 21.55
CA LEU A 7 -5.12 -5.89 21.34
C LEU A 7 -3.88 -6.63 20.85
N GLN A 8 -3.94 -7.96 20.71
CA GLN A 8 -2.85 -8.78 20.19
C GLN A 8 -3.05 -9.03 18.70
N PRO A 9 -2.25 -8.41 17.81
CA PRO A 9 -2.41 -8.62 16.37
C PRO A 9 -2.12 -10.06 15.98
N ILE A 10 -2.73 -10.54 14.89
CA ILE A 10 -2.46 -11.87 14.33
C ILE A 10 -1.14 -11.94 13.56
N ASN A 11 -0.50 -10.80 13.31
CA ASN A 11 0.78 -10.71 12.62
C ASN A 11 1.75 -11.72 13.22
N SER A 12 2.29 -12.59 12.37
CA SER A 12 3.30 -13.57 12.78
C SER A 12 4.47 -12.81 13.41
N CYS A 13 4.56 -12.83 14.74
CA CYS A 13 5.83 -12.62 15.39
C CYS A 13 6.72 -13.73 14.83
N GLN A 14 7.86 -13.38 14.22
CA GLN A 14 8.94 -14.34 14.23
C GLN A 14 9.15 -14.64 15.70
N SER A 15 8.72 -15.81 16.17
CA SER A 15 8.97 -16.22 17.54
C SER A 15 10.48 -16.20 17.66
N THR A 16 10.99 -15.19 18.34
CA THR A 16 12.33 -15.20 18.87
C THR A 16 12.31 -16.27 19.96
N HIS A 17 12.36 -17.54 19.55
CA HIS A 17 12.88 -18.57 20.44
C HIS A 17 14.25 -18.05 20.89
N PRO A 18 14.50 -17.91 22.20
CA PRO A 18 15.77 -17.39 22.71
C PRO A 18 16.97 -18.14 22.12
N ASP A 19 16.79 -19.42 21.83
CA ASP A 19 17.79 -20.34 21.26
C ASP A 19 17.94 -20.25 19.72
N ALA A 20 17.05 -19.54 19.02
CA ALA A 20 17.10 -19.40 17.55
C ALA A 20 17.98 -18.23 17.07
N SER A 21 18.61 -17.51 17.99
CA SER A 21 19.42 -16.31 17.70
C SER A 21 20.75 -16.63 16.99
N THR A 22 21.18 -17.89 16.97
CA THR A 22 22.37 -18.32 16.22
C THR A 22 22.17 -19.71 15.60
N PHE A 23 22.36 -19.81 14.27
CA PHE A 23 22.49 -21.10 13.58
C PHE A 23 23.95 -21.28 13.14
N PRO A 24 24.86 -21.66 14.06
CA PRO A 24 26.30 -21.70 13.79
C PRO A 24 26.67 -22.70 12.69
N LEU A 25 25.79 -23.67 12.40
CA LEU A 25 25.98 -24.67 11.36
C LEU A 25 25.75 -24.14 9.95
N PHE A 26 25.25 -22.89 9.78
CA PHE A 26 24.96 -22.36 8.45
C PHE A 26 26.19 -22.42 7.54
N THR A 27 27.36 -22.03 8.04
CA THR A 27 28.62 -22.00 7.28
C THR A 27 29.16 -23.38 6.90
N ILE A 28 28.75 -24.42 7.63
CA ILE A 28 29.17 -25.82 7.42
C ILE A 28 28.37 -26.46 6.28
N LEU A 29 27.21 -25.90 5.93
CA LEU A 29 26.40 -26.41 4.84
C LEU A 29 27.12 -26.28 3.49
N PRO A 30 26.98 -27.26 2.58
CA PRO A 30 27.45 -27.13 1.20
C PRO A 30 26.92 -25.85 0.55
N LYS A 31 27.73 -25.24 -0.33
CA LYS A 31 27.41 -23.95 -0.97
C LYS A 31 26.05 -23.98 -1.66
N GLU A 32 25.71 -25.09 -2.29
CA GLU A 32 24.44 -25.29 -2.99
C GLU A 32 23.24 -25.17 -2.04
N ILE A 33 23.38 -25.67 -0.81
CA ILE A 33 22.35 -25.59 0.22
C ILE A 33 22.27 -24.17 0.77
N ARG A 34 23.41 -23.54 1.08
CA ARG A 34 23.46 -22.13 1.55
C ARG A 34 22.81 -21.18 0.55
N THR A 35 23.14 -21.33 -0.73
CA THR A 35 22.52 -20.58 -1.83
C THR A 35 21.02 -20.82 -1.92
N LYS A 36 20.53 -22.07 -1.75
CA LYS A 36 19.08 -22.35 -1.71
C LYS A 36 18.40 -21.66 -0.54
N VAL A 37 19.02 -21.67 0.65
CA VAL A 37 18.50 -20.99 1.84
C VAL A 37 18.41 -19.48 1.59
N TRP A 38 19.45 -18.86 1.04
CA TRP A 38 19.41 -17.44 0.68
C TRP A 38 18.30 -17.12 -0.30
N ARG A 39 18.20 -17.87 -1.39
CA ARG A 39 17.12 -17.68 -2.38
C ARG A 39 15.73 -17.83 -1.77
N TYR A 40 15.55 -18.79 -0.88
CA TYR A 40 14.28 -18.98 -0.19
C TYR A 40 13.97 -17.78 0.71
N ALA A 41 14.94 -17.32 1.51
CA ALA A 41 14.76 -16.24 2.47
C ALA A 41 14.53 -14.86 1.81
N ILE A 42 15.14 -14.64 0.63
CA ILE A 42 14.99 -13.42 -0.17
C ILE A 42 13.62 -13.32 -0.86
N ARG A 43 12.99 -14.45 -1.20
CA ARG A 43 11.70 -14.52 -1.94
C ARG A 43 10.53 -14.13 -1.04
N ARG A 44 10.37 -12.83 -0.82
CA ARG A 44 9.22 -12.24 -0.13
C ARG A 44 8.59 -11.18 -1.02
N GLN A 45 7.26 -11.12 -1.02
CA GLN A 45 6.55 -10.06 -1.72
C GLN A 45 6.69 -8.75 -0.95
N ARG A 46 6.81 -7.65 -1.70
CA ARG A 46 6.85 -6.31 -1.14
C ARG A 46 5.93 -5.38 -1.90
N ILE A 47 5.29 -4.47 -1.19
CA ILE A 47 4.63 -3.29 -1.75
C ILE A 47 5.51 -2.08 -1.45
N ILE A 48 6.04 -1.45 -2.50
CA ILE A 48 7.02 -0.36 -2.38
C ILE A 48 6.34 0.94 -2.79
N ARG A 49 6.20 1.87 -1.84
CA ARG A 49 5.61 3.18 -2.09
C ARG A 49 6.64 4.10 -2.75
N LEU A 50 6.28 4.61 -3.91
CA LEU A 50 7.16 5.37 -4.79
C LEU A 50 6.48 6.65 -5.24
N HIS A 51 7.08 7.78 -4.89
CA HIS A 51 6.64 9.11 -5.29
C HIS A 51 7.56 9.65 -6.38
N LEU A 52 6.98 10.05 -7.51
CA LEU A 52 7.69 10.69 -8.61
C LEU A 52 7.47 12.20 -8.52
N ASN A 53 8.49 12.91 -8.05
CA ASN A 53 8.43 14.36 -7.88
C ASN A 53 9.03 15.05 -9.09
N ASN A 54 8.34 16.07 -9.60
CA ASN A 54 8.78 16.83 -10.74
C ASN A 54 9.94 17.78 -10.34
N GLN A 55 10.95 17.89 -11.21
CA GLN A 55 12.10 18.80 -11.04
C GLN A 55 11.92 20.15 -11.75
N ARG A 56 10.94 20.27 -12.66
CA ARG A 56 10.75 21.45 -13.50
C ARG A 56 10.42 22.68 -12.64
N GLY A 57 11.26 23.71 -12.74
CA GLY A 57 11.08 25.00 -12.04
C GLY A 57 11.62 25.06 -10.62
N LYS A 58 12.20 23.97 -10.07
CA LYS A 58 12.88 23.99 -8.77
C LYS A 58 14.28 24.55 -8.93
N THR A 59 14.66 25.52 -8.11
CA THR A 59 16.00 26.12 -8.13
C THR A 59 17.05 25.13 -7.61
N ALA A 60 18.34 25.33 -7.92
CA ALA A 60 19.42 24.45 -7.45
C ALA A 60 19.47 24.31 -5.91
N SER A 61 18.95 25.29 -5.16
CA SER A 61 18.82 25.22 -3.69
C SER A 61 17.65 24.36 -3.22
N GLU A 62 16.60 24.18 -4.02
CA GLU A 62 15.43 23.33 -3.73
C GLU A 62 15.55 21.92 -4.33
N ALA A 63 16.36 21.76 -5.37
CA ALA A 63 16.61 20.47 -6.03
C ALA A 63 17.33 19.47 -5.12
N GLY A 64 17.97 19.96 -4.03
CA GLY A 64 18.82 19.16 -3.15
C GLY A 64 20.02 18.65 -3.92
N GLU A 65 21.19 19.22 -3.66
CA GLU A 65 22.51 18.92 -4.24
C GLU A 65 22.66 17.49 -4.81
N ASN A 66 22.19 17.28 -6.04
CA ASN A 66 22.51 16.10 -6.84
C ASN A 66 22.99 16.62 -8.20
N PRO A 67 24.27 17.00 -8.31
CA PRO A 67 24.82 17.51 -9.56
C PRO A 67 24.59 16.55 -10.74
N ASP A 68 24.44 15.25 -10.49
CA ASP A 68 24.22 14.22 -11.52
C ASP A 68 22.79 14.18 -12.11
N SER A 69 21.74 14.55 -11.38
CA SER A 69 20.36 14.54 -11.90
C SER A 69 20.10 15.73 -12.83
N VAL A 70 20.65 16.90 -12.49
CA VAL A 70 20.57 18.11 -13.32
C VAL A 70 21.48 17.99 -14.54
N ALA A 71 22.67 17.39 -14.40
CA ALA A 71 23.59 17.13 -15.51
C ALA A 71 23.03 16.16 -16.56
N ASN A 72 22.17 15.22 -16.16
CA ASN A 72 21.54 14.23 -17.05
C ASN A 72 20.17 14.65 -17.62
N GLY A 73 19.69 15.86 -17.30
CA GLY A 73 18.39 16.35 -17.78
C GLY A 73 17.19 15.56 -17.24
N GLU A 74 17.29 15.02 -16.02
CA GLU A 74 16.20 14.26 -15.40
C GLU A 74 15.02 15.18 -15.05
N LEU A 75 13.84 14.86 -15.59
CA LEU A 75 12.62 15.67 -15.40
C LEU A 75 11.93 15.39 -14.05
N TYR A 76 12.31 14.31 -13.38
CA TYR A 76 11.74 13.86 -12.11
C TYR A 76 12.83 13.28 -11.20
N PHE A 77 12.55 13.19 -9.90
CA PHE A 77 13.29 12.32 -8.99
C PHE A 77 12.35 11.38 -8.26
N THR A 78 12.90 10.22 -7.89
CA THR A 78 12.18 9.18 -7.17
C THR A 78 12.36 9.35 -5.67
N VAL A 79 11.27 9.38 -4.92
CA VAL A 79 11.27 9.26 -3.46
C VAL A 79 10.59 7.95 -3.07
N VAL A 80 11.20 7.18 -2.19
CA VAL A 80 10.67 5.90 -1.70
C VAL A 80 10.38 6.04 -0.22
N ASP A 81 9.13 5.76 0.14
CA ASP A 81 8.64 5.80 1.51
C ASP A 81 8.50 4.39 2.11
N GLY A 82 8.92 4.25 3.36
CA GLY A 82 8.78 3.01 4.11
C GLY A 82 9.95 2.71 5.05
N SER A 83 9.70 1.81 5.99
CA SER A 83 10.72 1.28 6.89
C SER A 83 11.30 -0.01 6.32
N GLN A 84 12.59 -0.27 6.56
CA GLN A 84 13.26 -1.53 6.13
C GLN A 84 13.17 -1.84 4.62
N LEU A 85 13.23 -0.81 3.77
CA LEU A 85 13.15 -0.95 2.31
C LEU A 85 14.31 -1.73 1.69
N LEU A 86 15.50 -1.61 2.29
CA LEU A 86 16.70 -2.30 1.85
C LEU A 86 16.73 -3.73 2.39
N SER A 87 16.96 -4.69 1.48
CA SER A 87 17.12 -6.09 1.85
C SER A 87 18.27 -6.26 2.85
N LYS A 88 17.99 -6.87 4.01
CA LYS A 88 19.00 -7.19 5.03
C LYS A 88 20.12 -8.06 4.46
N PHE A 89 19.80 -8.91 3.47
CA PHE A 89 20.75 -9.80 2.80
C PHE A 89 21.86 -9.08 2.03
N LEU A 90 21.74 -7.77 1.77
CA LEU A 90 22.83 -6.97 1.19
C LEU A 90 24.00 -6.74 2.16
N ARG A 91 23.78 -6.96 3.46
CA ARG A 91 24.74 -6.62 4.53
C ARG A 91 25.20 -7.81 5.37
N VAL A 92 24.68 -9.02 5.15
CA VAL A 92 25.02 -10.21 5.95
C VAL A 92 26.42 -10.71 5.59
N ASP A 93 26.60 -11.22 4.37
CA ASP A 93 27.90 -11.65 3.85
C ASP A 93 27.99 -11.45 2.33
N GLN A 94 29.10 -11.86 1.72
CA GLN A 94 29.29 -11.74 0.28
C GLN A 94 28.33 -12.62 -0.52
N GLU A 95 28.08 -13.86 -0.09
CA GLU A 95 27.21 -14.80 -0.81
C GLU A 95 25.75 -14.34 -0.78
N SER A 96 25.28 -13.89 0.38
CA SER A 96 23.94 -13.35 0.55
C SER A 96 23.75 -12.09 -0.30
N ARG A 97 24.76 -11.22 -0.36
CA ARG A 97 24.73 -10.00 -1.18
C ARG A 97 24.65 -10.33 -2.66
N GLU A 98 25.47 -11.27 -3.13
CA GLU A 98 25.44 -11.71 -4.53
C GLU A 98 24.07 -12.28 -4.92
N GLU A 99 23.49 -13.15 -4.09
CA GLU A 99 22.16 -13.70 -4.37
C GLU A 99 21.05 -12.64 -4.27
N ALA A 100 21.16 -11.69 -3.34
CA ALA A 100 20.21 -10.59 -3.20
C ALA A 100 20.23 -9.64 -4.41
N LEU A 101 21.42 -9.29 -4.94
CA LEU A 101 21.56 -8.45 -6.13
C LEU A 101 21.09 -9.17 -7.40
N LYS A 102 21.36 -10.48 -7.53
CA LYS A 102 20.82 -11.28 -8.64
C LYS A 102 19.30 -11.33 -8.64
N PHE A 103 18.71 -11.44 -7.45
CA PHE A 103 17.25 -11.47 -7.30
C PHE A 103 16.62 -10.09 -7.54
N HIS A 104 17.11 -9.05 -6.88
CA HIS A 104 16.62 -7.67 -7.02
C HIS A 104 17.35 -6.94 -8.15
N ARG A 105 17.18 -7.44 -9.38
CA ARG A 105 17.98 -7.02 -10.53
C ARG A 105 17.85 -5.55 -10.92
N VAL A 106 16.74 -4.89 -10.56
CA VAL A 106 16.49 -3.51 -10.97
C VAL A 106 17.07 -2.60 -9.91
N HIS A 107 17.95 -1.70 -10.33
CA HIS A 107 18.63 -0.74 -9.48
C HIS A 107 18.15 0.66 -9.83
N LEU A 108 17.31 1.22 -8.97
CA LEU A 108 16.69 2.52 -9.17
C LEU A 108 17.31 3.55 -8.22
N PRO A 109 18.03 4.56 -8.73
CA PRO A 109 18.45 5.70 -7.93
C PRO A 109 17.23 6.41 -7.31
N CYS A 110 17.28 6.67 -6.01
CA CYS A 110 16.16 7.27 -5.30
C CYS A 110 16.60 7.98 -4.02
N ARG A 111 15.65 8.74 -3.46
CA ARG A 111 15.72 9.31 -2.12
C ARG A 111 14.85 8.51 -1.17
N PHE A 112 15.36 8.18 0.01
CA PHE A 112 14.59 7.51 1.05
C PHE A 112 14.05 8.51 2.07
N THR A 113 12.76 8.42 2.39
CA THR A 113 12.14 9.13 3.52
C THR A 113 12.11 8.21 4.74
N HIS A 114 12.54 8.71 5.89
CA HIS A 114 12.59 7.94 7.14
C HIS A 114 11.25 7.98 7.89
N GLY A 115 10.15 7.65 7.22
CA GLY A 115 8.82 7.57 7.84
C GLY A 115 8.25 8.89 8.36
N THR A 116 8.78 10.03 7.90
CA THR A 116 8.23 11.36 8.17
C THR A 116 7.08 11.63 7.20
N THR A 117 5.90 11.91 7.74
CA THR A 117 4.67 12.23 6.98
C THR A 117 4.74 13.56 6.21
N THR A 118 5.78 14.36 6.40
CA THR A 118 5.96 15.64 5.72
C THR A 118 6.73 15.46 4.41
N LYS A 119 6.24 16.13 3.35
CA LYS A 119 6.94 16.23 2.05
C LYS A 119 8.36 16.82 2.17
N ASP A 120 8.64 17.50 3.28
CA ASP A 120 9.90 18.21 3.56
C ASP A 120 10.80 17.49 4.58
N GLY A 121 10.54 16.22 4.88
CA GLY A 121 11.37 15.44 5.79
C GLY A 121 12.80 15.21 5.25
N PRO A 122 13.80 14.95 6.13
CA PRO A 122 15.16 14.67 5.70
C PRO A 122 15.19 13.42 4.81
N THR A 123 15.66 13.59 3.58
CA THR A 123 15.84 12.49 2.63
C THR A 123 17.29 12.08 2.54
N SER A 124 17.53 10.78 2.32
CA SER A 124 18.87 10.25 2.07
C SER A 124 18.96 9.67 0.66
N HIS A 125 20.06 9.95 -0.03
CA HIS A 125 20.31 9.38 -1.35
C HIS A 125 20.67 7.89 -1.24
N GLY A 126 20.20 7.10 -2.20
CA GLY A 126 20.62 5.72 -2.34
C GLY A 126 19.99 5.02 -3.55
N THR A 127 19.99 3.69 -3.50
CA THR A 127 19.50 2.85 -4.60
C THR A 127 18.47 1.87 -4.08
N LEU A 128 17.26 1.96 -4.60
CA LEU A 128 16.24 0.94 -4.41
C LEU A 128 16.55 -0.26 -5.29
N HIS A 129 16.64 -1.42 -4.67
CA HIS A 129 16.80 -2.70 -5.35
C HIS A 129 15.45 -3.42 -5.33
N PHE A 130 14.92 -3.77 -6.50
CA PHE A 130 13.66 -4.49 -6.59
C PHE A 130 13.60 -5.49 -7.74
N ASN A 131 12.63 -6.39 -7.66
CA ASN A 131 12.37 -7.45 -8.62
C ASN A 131 10.96 -7.27 -9.20
N PRO A 132 10.82 -6.84 -10.47
CA PRO A 132 9.52 -6.64 -11.11
C PRO A 132 8.54 -7.83 -11.01
N GLU A 133 9.04 -9.06 -10.98
CA GLU A 133 8.21 -10.26 -10.94
C GLU A 133 7.61 -10.55 -9.55
N TRP A 134 8.16 -9.95 -8.49
CA TRP A 134 7.80 -10.24 -7.09
C TRP A 134 7.29 -9.01 -6.33
N ASP A 135 7.90 -7.86 -6.60
CA ASP A 135 7.57 -6.61 -5.93
C ASP A 135 6.44 -5.89 -6.68
N VAL A 136 5.59 -5.20 -5.91
CA VAL A 136 4.52 -4.33 -6.39
C VAL A 136 4.95 -2.89 -6.15
N LEU A 137 5.00 -2.07 -7.21
CA LEU A 137 5.28 -0.65 -7.04
C LEU A 137 3.96 0.11 -6.87
N TYR A 138 3.77 0.72 -5.71
CA TYR A 138 2.70 1.69 -5.47
C TYR A 138 3.19 3.07 -5.90
N ILE A 139 2.76 3.52 -7.08
CA ILE A 139 3.27 4.73 -7.72
C ILE A 139 2.29 5.90 -7.54
N SER A 140 2.80 7.01 -7.02
CA SER A 140 2.14 8.33 -7.08
C SER A 140 3.05 9.28 -7.86
N ALA A 141 2.53 9.95 -8.88
CA ALA A 141 3.32 10.84 -9.71
C ALA A 141 2.78 12.27 -9.71
N GLU A 142 3.67 13.25 -9.61
CA GLU A 142 3.35 14.68 -9.74
C GLU A 142 3.09 15.08 -11.20
N TRP A 143 2.37 16.19 -11.37
CA TRP A 143 2.14 16.81 -12.67
C TRP A 143 3.42 17.46 -13.24
N PRO A 144 3.66 17.42 -14.58
CA PRO A 144 2.87 16.75 -15.60
C PRO A 144 3.31 15.29 -15.80
N ALA A 145 2.34 14.42 -16.06
CA ALA A 145 2.50 12.96 -16.18
C ALA A 145 3.48 12.56 -17.28
N LYS A 146 3.59 13.36 -18.35
CA LYS A 146 4.57 13.13 -19.43
C LYS A 146 6.02 13.22 -18.96
N ASP A 147 6.28 14.13 -18.03
CA ASP A 147 7.63 14.45 -17.52
C ASP A 147 7.94 13.62 -16.26
N SER A 148 6.91 13.06 -15.59
CA SER A 148 7.03 12.18 -14.42
C SER A 148 6.76 10.70 -14.75
N LEU A 149 5.49 10.26 -14.69
CA LEU A 149 5.09 8.86 -14.81
C LEU A 149 5.52 8.21 -16.12
N ILE A 150 5.24 8.85 -17.26
CA ILE A 150 5.54 8.30 -18.58
C ILE A 150 7.06 8.23 -18.79
N ALA A 151 7.78 9.30 -18.45
CA ALA A 151 9.24 9.33 -18.49
C ALA A 151 9.86 8.26 -17.59
N PHE A 152 9.31 8.08 -16.39
CA PHE A 152 9.74 7.05 -15.44
C PHE A 152 9.57 5.65 -16.00
N LEU A 153 8.40 5.30 -16.52
CA LEU A 153 8.17 3.96 -17.07
C LEU A 153 9.08 3.65 -18.26
N HIS A 154 9.33 4.65 -19.12
CA HIS A 154 10.30 4.53 -20.20
C HIS A 154 11.71 4.24 -19.67
N ARG A 155 12.24 5.03 -18.73
CA ARG A 155 13.59 4.84 -18.18
C ARG A 155 13.71 3.58 -17.34
N LEU A 156 12.66 3.22 -16.62
CA LEU A 156 12.61 1.97 -15.85
C LEU A 156 12.86 0.78 -16.78
N LYS A 157 12.22 0.77 -17.95
CA LYS A 157 12.38 -0.29 -18.94
C LYS A 157 13.71 -0.20 -19.70
N THR A 158 14.12 0.99 -20.14
CA THR A 158 15.26 1.12 -21.07
C THR A 158 16.62 1.25 -20.39
N ILE A 159 16.66 1.78 -19.16
CA ILE A 159 17.90 2.10 -18.44
C ILE A 159 18.06 1.25 -17.19
N HIS A 160 17.03 1.16 -16.35
CA HIS A 160 17.18 0.60 -15.00
C HIS A 160 16.97 -0.91 -14.91
N ASP A 161 16.15 -1.50 -15.79
CA ASP A 161 15.99 -2.95 -15.88
C ASP A 161 16.92 -3.55 -16.93
N PRO A 162 17.96 -4.32 -16.53
CA PRO A 162 18.89 -4.95 -17.47
C PRO A 162 18.22 -5.94 -18.43
N ARG A 163 17.00 -6.39 -18.13
CA ARG A 163 16.22 -7.29 -18.99
C ARG A 163 15.22 -6.57 -19.88
N HIS A 164 15.13 -5.24 -19.78
CA HIS A 164 14.15 -4.43 -20.49
C HIS A 164 12.70 -4.89 -20.33
N VAL A 165 12.38 -5.54 -19.21
CA VAL A 165 11.00 -5.92 -18.89
C VAL A 165 10.29 -4.65 -18.42
N GLY A 166 10.79 -3.97 -17.39
CA GLY A 166 10.15 -2.81 -16.81
C GLY A 166 9.15 -3.19 -15.72
N LEU A 167 7.99 -2.53 -15.66
CA LEU A 167 6.99 -2.76 -14.61
C LEU A 167 6.08 -3.97 -14.95
N LEU A 168 5.81 -4.80 -13.94
CA LEU A 168 4.88 -5.93 -14.05
C LEU A 168 3.74 -5.91 -13.03
N ASN A 169 3.97 -5.41 -11.81
CA ASN A 169 2.95 -5.30 -10.77
C ASN A 169 2.82 -3.86 -10.31
N LEU A 170 1.65 -3.27 -10.50
CA LEU A 170 1.35 -1.88 -10.18
C LEU A 170 0.33 -1.80 -9.06
N ALA A 171 0.56 -0.91 -8.10
CA ALA A 171 -0.46 -0.42 -7.20
C ALA A 171 -0.68 1.07 -7.46
N ILE A 172 -1.93 1.51 -7.50
CA ILE A 172 -2.29 2.90 -7.79
C ILE A 172 -3.59 3.26 -7.07
N ASP A 173 -3.66 4.46 -6.50
CA ASP A 173 -4.87 4.98 -5.88
C ASP A 173 -5.58 5.98 -6.82
N GLY A 174 -6.76 6.45 -6.41
CA GLY A 174 -7.51 7.45 -7.18
C GLY A 174 -6.73 8.74 -7.42
N ASN A 175 -5.90 9.16 -6.46
CA ASN A 175 -5.04 10.34 -6.60
C ASN A 175 -3.91 10.12 -7.61
N GLY A 176 -3.35 8.92 -7.72
CA GLY A 176 -2.32 8.57 -8.69
C GLY A 176 -2.82 8.59 -10.13
N LEU A 177 -4.14 8.49 -10.34
CA LEU A 177 -4.78 8.55 -11.66
C LEU A 177 -5.37 9.92 -12.00
N THR A 178 -5.82 10.67 -11.00
CA THR A 178 -6.49 11.96 -11.19
C THR A 178 -5.62 13.17 -10.83
N GLY A 179 -4.63 12.99 -9.96
CA GLY A 179 -3.73 14.03 -9.46
C GLY A 179 -2.56 14.35 -10.38
N ASN A 180 -2.36 13.56 -11.43
CA ASN A 180 -1.52 13.93 -12.57
C ASN A 180 -2.39 13.97 -13.83
N ASP A 181 -2.02 14.79 -14.80
CA ASP A 181 -2.77 15.01 -16.04
C ASP A 181 -2.69 13.82 -17.02
N ILE A 182 -2.42 12.59 -16.56
CA ILE A 182 -2.21 11.42 -17.42
C ILE A 182 -3.41 11.15 -18.35
N ILE A 183 -4.62 11.40 -17.87
CA ILE A 183 -5.84 11.28 -18.69
C ILE A 183 -5.90 12.37 -19.77
N GLY A 184 -5.29 13.54 -19.52
CA GLY A 184 -5.19 14.66 -20.46
C GLY A 184 -4.13 14.43 -21.54
N VAL A 185 -2.98 13.83 -21.20
CA VAL A 185 -1.84 13.62 -22.13
C VAL A 185 -2.25 12.82 -23.36
N GLN A 186 -2.09 13.38 -24.55
CA GLN A 186 -2.42 12.68 -25.80
C GLN A 186 -1.25 11.79 -26.25
N PRO A 187 -1.50 10.58 -26.80
CA PRO A 187 -0.43 9.75 -27.35
C PRO A 187 0.41 10.42 -28.44
N SER A 188 -0.12 11.45 -29.11
CA SER A 188 0.61 12.26 -30.11
C SER A 188 1.61 13.25 -29.50
N GLU A 189 1.45 13.60 -28.22
CA GLU A 189 2.32 14.56 -27.52
C GLU A 189 3.60 13.90 -26.97
N VAL A 190 3.63 12.56 -26.93
CA VAL A 190 4.74 11.77 -26.40
C VAL A 190 5.60 11.24 -27.54
N LYS A 191 6.93 11.35 -27.39
CA LYS A 191 7.91 10.81 -28.35
C LYS A 191 7.65 9.33 -28.63
N SER A 192 7.92 8.90 -29.86
CA SER A 192 7.54 7.56 -30.35
C SER A 192 8.11 6.43 -29.49
N GLU A 193 9.38 6.55 -29.08
CA GLU A 193 10.09 5.55 -28.28
C GLU A 193 9.51 5.47 -26.86
N THR A 194 9.29 6.63 -26.24
CA THR A 194 8.68 6.74 -24.90
C THR A 194 7.25 6.22 -24.90
N ARG A 195 6.47 6.56 -25.93
CA ARG A 195 5.10 6.05 -26.12
C ARG A 195 5.09 4.53 -26.26
N SER A 196 6.00 3.98 -27.07
CA SER A 196 6.08 2.53 -27.29
C SER A 196 6.42 1.80 -25.99
N ALA A 197 7.40 2.29 -25.23
CA ALA A 197 7.75 1.73 -23.93
C ALA A 197 6.59 1.82 -22.92
N PHE A 198 5.83 2.92 -22.91
CA PHE A 198 4.65 3.08 -22.05
C PHE A 198 3.54 2.08 -22.40
N VAL A 199 3.17 1.99 -23.68
CA VAL A 199 2.16 1.05 -24.18
C VAL A 199 2.56 -0.40 -23.89
N GLU A 200 3.81 -0.77 -24.17
CA GLU A 200 4.32 -2.11 -23.89
C GLU A 200 4.30 -2.42 -22.39
N THR A 201 4.75 -1.48 -21.56
CA THR A 201 4.78 -1.63 -20.11
C THR A 201 3.38 -1.87 -19.53
N LEU A 202 2.38 -1.10 -19.97
CA LEU A 202 1.01 -1.29 -19.52
C LEU A 202 0.35 -2.56 -20.10
N SER A 203 0.72 -2.96 -21.31
CA SER A 203 0.17 -4.15 -21.97
C SER A 203 0.61 -5.47 -21.31
N GLN A 204 1.78 -5.49 -20.67
CA GLN A 204 2.36 -6.69 -20.05
C GLN A 204 2.11 -6.81 -18.54
N LEU A 205 1.39 -5.86 -17.92
CA LEU A 205 1.13 -5.90 -16.48
C LEU A 205 0.47 -7.23 -16.08
N ARG A 206 0.96 -7.81 -14.98
CA ARG A 206 0.45 -9.05 -14.40
C ARG A 206 -0.62 -8.78 -13.36
N GLU A 207 -0.38 -7.83 -12.47
CA GLU A 207 -1.34 -7.40 -11.46
C GLU A 207 -1.42 -5.87 -11.39
N VAL A 208 -2.64 -5.37 -11.22
CA VAL A 208 -2.93 -3.97 -10.93
C VAL A 208 -3.82 -3.90 -9.70
N TRP A 209 -3.34 -3.23 -8.66
CA TRP A 209 -4.05 -3.07 -7.39
C TRP A 209 -4.58 -1.64 -7.28
N PHE A 210 -5.90 -1.52 -7.19
CA PHE A 210 -6.55 -0.25 -6.90
C PHE A 210 -6.56 -0.04 -5.40
N VAL A 211 -5.71 0.88 -4.94
CA VAL A 211 -5.48 1.15 -3.53
C VAL A 211 -6.53 2.10 -2.98
N SER A 212 -7.23 1.65 -1.94
CA SER A 212 -8.10 2.49 -1.11
C SER A 212 -7.66 2.43 0.34
N THR A 213 -7.43 3.60 0.90
CA THR A 213 -7.11 3.79 2.32
C THR A 213 -8.10 4.77 2.94
N PRO A 214 -9.32 4.31 3.27
CA PRO A 214 -10.35 5.21 3.75
C PRO A 214 -9.95 5.81 5.12
N LEU A 215 -10.27 7.09 5.30
CA LEU A 215 -10.09 7.83 6.56
C LEU A 215 -10.86 7.21 7.73
N VAL A 216 -11.95 6.51 7.38
CA VAL A 216 -12.99 6.00 8.26
C VAL A 216 -13.39 4.62 7.74
N GLY A 217 -13.33 3.61 8.60
CA GLY A 217 -13.57 2.22 8.18
C GLY A 217 -13.38 1.19 9.28
N ARG A 218 -12.54 1.50 10.28
CA ARG A 218 -12.50 0.77 11.55
C ARG A 218 -13.59 1.27 12.49
N GLN A 219 -13.60 2.54 12.82
CA GLN A 219 -14.61 3.17 13.67
C GLN A 219 -15.45 4.10 12.82
N ILE A 220 -16.75 3.82 12.71
CA ILE A 220 -17.72 4.60 11.95
C ILE A 220 -18.77 5.08 12.94
N THR A 221 -18.85 6.38 13.16
CA THR A 221 -19.73 7.01 14.15
C THR A 221 -20.89 7.76 13.50
N GLY A 222 -21.47 7.18 12.44
CA GLY A 222 -22.62 7.73 11.72
C GLY A 222 -22.29 9.02 10.93
N PRO A 223 -23.16 10.05 10.97
CA PRO A 223 -23.01 11.27 10.15
C PRO A 223 -21.68 12.00 10.37
N LEU A 224 -21.12 11.92 11.57
CA LEU A 224 -19.83 12.53 11.92
C LEU A 224 -18.65 11.87 11.18
N SER A 225 -18.80 10.60 10.80
CA SER A 225 -17.85 9.90 9.92
C SER A 225 -18.17 10.09 8.43
N GLY A 226 -19.17 10.91 8.09
CA GLY A 226 -19.64 11.10 6.72
C GLY A 226 -20.43 9.90 6.16
N PHE A 227 -21.01 9.07 7.03
CA PHE A 227 -21.88 7.96 6.65
C PHE A 227 -23.32 8.21 7.09
N GLY A 228 -24.29 7.73 6.30
CA GLY A 228 -25.71 7.82 6.65
C GLY A 228 -26.18 6.82 7.70
N THR A 229 -25.28 6.10 8.37
CA THR A 229 -25.70 5.10 9.37
C THR A 229 -26.14 5.78 10.67
N ALA A 230 -27.29 5.36 11.20
CA ALA A 230 -27.79 5.85 12.49
C ALA A 230 -27.01 5.27 13.68
N GLU A 231 -26.41 4.08 13.51
CA GLU A 231 -25.66 3.37 14.55
C GLU A 231 -24.14 3.44 14.34
N PRO A 232 -23.34 3.43 15.43
CA PRO A 232 -21.91 3.28 15.35
C PRO A 232 -21.50 1.86 14.93
N ILE A 233 -20.44 1.75 14.14
CA ILE A 233 -19.86 0.49 13.65
C ILE A 233 -18.39 0.43 14.05
N PHE A 234 -17.98 -0.67 14.69
CA PHE A 234 -16.57 -0.98 14.91
C PHE A 234 -16.17 -2.27 14.18
N ASN A 235 -15.53 -2.12 13.03
CA ASN A 235 -14.98 -3.21 12.25
C ASN A 235 -13.60 -3.59 12.80
N ARG A 236 -13.55 -4.47 13.80
CA ARG A 236 -12.29 -4.89 14.45
C ARG A 236 -11.36 -5.62 13.50
N SER A 237 -11.90 -6.33 12.52
CA SER A 237 -11.13 -7.09 11.54
C SER A 237 -10.47 -6.25 10.45
N PHE A 238 -10.98 -5.05 10.16
CA PHE A 238 -10.56 -4.22 9.02
C PHE A 238 -9.05 -3.89 9.08
N PRO A 239 -8.20 -4.37 8.15
CA PRO A 239 -6.76 -4.31 8.30
C PRO A 239 -6.20 -2.90 8.49
N ILE A 240 -5.08 -2.78 9.20
CA ILE A 240 -4.38 -1.52 9.47
C ILE A 240 -3.09 -1.48 8.66
N ALA A 241 -2.92 -0.52 7.77
CA ALA A 241 -1.70 -0.41 6.96
C ALA A 241 -0.48 -0.16 7.85
N SER A 242 0.64 -0.80 7.52
CA SER A 242 1.94 -0.54 8.12
C SER A 242 2.85 0.23 7.14
N THR A 243 3.99 0.73 7.62
CA THR A 243 5.05 1.29 6.75
C THR A 243 6.02 0.24 6.24
N LEU A 244 5.82 -1.02 6.60
CA LEU A 244 6.69 -2.11 6.18
C LEU A 244 6.30 -2.54 4.75
N PRO A 245 7.28 -2.64 3.85
CA PRO A 245 7.02 -3.04 2.48
C PRO A 245 6.73 -4.54 2.36
N ALA A 246 7.38 -5.37 3.18
CA ALA A 246 7.28 -6.82 3.09
C ALA A 246 6.03 -7.37 3.76
N PHE A 247 5.36 -8.30 3.09
CA PHE A 247 4.17 -8.97 3.60
C PHE A 247 4.12 -10.43 3.18
N GLU A 248 3.35 -11.22 3.92
CA GLU A 248 2.93 -12.57 3.58
C GLU A 248 1.51 -12.53 3.00
N ARG A 249 1.30 -13.18 1.87
CA ARG A 249 0.00 -13.19 1.18
C ARG A 249 -0.72 -14.49 1.50
N LEU A 250 -1.77 -14.42 2.31
CA LEU A 250 -2.67 -15.53 2.59
C LEU A 250 -3.79 -15.54 1.55
N THR A 251 -4.08 -16.72 0.98
CA THR A 251 -5.12 -16.89 -0.05
C THR A 251 -6.53 -16.56 0.44
N ARG A 252 -6.72 -16.51 1.76
CA ARG A 252 -7.98 -16.19 2.42
C ARG A 252 -7.67 -15.60 3.79
N ASP A 253 -8.39 -14.56 4.22
CA ASP A 253 -8.32 -14.10 5.61
C ASP A 253 -8.81 -15.23 6.55
N PRO A 254 -7.97 -15.73 7.48
CA PRO A 254 -8.33 -16.85 8.34
C PRO A 254 -9.20 -16.45 9.54
N ARG A 255 -9.41 -15.16 9.78
CA ARG A 255 -10.16 -14.66 10.94
C ARG A 255 -11.68 -14.75 10.70
N SER A 256 -12.44 -14.76 11.79
CA SER A 256 -13.92 -14.75 11.76
C SER A 256 -14.48 -13.37 11.41
N ILE A 257 -14.32 -12.93 10.16
CA ILE A 257 -14.59 -11.54 9.72
C ILE A 257 -15.96 -11.32 9.09
N SER A 258 -16.80 -12.36 8.96
CA SER A 258 -18.05 -12.30 8.17
C SER A 258 -18.94 -11.09 8.51
N LYS A 259 -19.14 -10.83 9.81
CA LYS A 259 -19.99 -9.72 10.28
C LYS A 259 -19.43 -8.34 9.95
N ASP A 260 -18.11 -8.20 9.94
CA ASP A 260 -17.45 -6.94 9.59
C ASP A 260 -17.49 -6.71 8.06
N LEU A 261 -17.51 -7.78 7.26
CA LEU A 261 -17.64 -7.69 5.81
C LEU A 261 -18.99 -7.15 5.34
N GLU A 262 -20.06 -7.32 6.14
CA GLU A 262 -21.39 -6.76 5.87
C GLU A 262 -21.37 -5.21 5.79
N ASN A 263 -20.38 -4.58 6.45
CA ASN A 263 -20.31 -3.12 6.60
C ASN A 263 -18.93 -2.58 6.15
N THR A 264 -18.50 -2.96 4.96
CA THR A 264 -17.18 -2.57 4.42
C THR A 264 -17.24 -1.20 3.76
N SER A 265 -16.36 -0.27 4.17
CA SER A 265 -16.23 1.06 3.56
C SER A 265 -15.05 1.15 2.57
N GLY A 266 -15.00 2.24 1.80
CA GLY A 266 -13.83 2.59 0.98
C GLY A 266 -13.82 2.02 -0.44
N LEU A 267 -14.95 1.46 -0.93
CA LEU A 267 -15.05 0.90 -2.28
C LEU A 267 -15.22 1.96 -3.38
N ASP A 268 -15.83 3.11 -3.07
CA ASP A 268 -16.18 4.13 -4.06
C ASP A 268 -14.94 4.68 -4.79
N SER A 269 -13.88 5.01 -4.04
CA SER A 269 -12.63 5.52 -4.62
C SER A 269 -11.96 4.55 -5.58
N SER A 270 -12.16 3.24 -5.37
CA SER A 270 -11.60 2.22 -6.25
C SER A 270 -12.45 1.91 -7.47
N ARG A 271 -13.77 2.12 -7.39
CA ARG A 271 -14.63 2.13 -8.58
C ARG A 271 -14.23 3.28 -9.50
N ASP A 272 -14.04 4.48 -8.94
CA ASP A 272 -13.58 5.64 -9.70
C ASP A 272 -12.20 5.38 -10.31
N ALA A 273 -11.24 4.90 -9.51
CA ALA A 273 -9.90 4.56 -10.00
C ALA A 273 -9.94 3.54 -11.15
N LEU A 274 -10.77 2.50 -11.05
CA LEU A 274 -10.97 1.53 -12.13
C LEU A 274 -11.51 2.21 -13.40
N GLN A 275 -12.51 3.09 -13.29
CA GLN A 275 -13.05 3.80 -14.45
C GLN A 275 -12.00 4.69 -15.12
N TYR A 276 -11.22 5.44 -14.35
CA TYR A 276 -10.12 6.26 -14.88
C TYR A 276 -9.06 5.39 -15.56
N TRP A 277 -8.72 4.26 -14.96
CA TRP A 277 -7.78 3.30 -15.53
C TRP A 277 -8.27 2.73 -16.87
N LEU A 278 -9.53 2.29 -16.96
CA LEU A 278 -10.07 1.75 -18.21
C LEU A 278 -10.17 2.82 -19.31
N ARG A 279 -10.49 4.07 -18.96
CA ARG A 279 -10.43 5.21 -19.90
C ARG A 279 -9.01 5.46 -20.38
N LEU A 280 -8.01 5.38 -19.49
CA LEU A 280 -6.61 5.49 -19.85
C LEU A 280 -6.21 4.39 -20.86
N LEU A 281 -6.51 3.13 -20.56
CA LEU A 281 -6.20 2.01 -21.45
C LEU A 281 -6.85 2.18 -22.82
N LYS A 282 -8.14 2.55 -22.87
CA LYS A 282 -8.87 2.81 -24.11
C LYS A 282 -8.23 3.94 -24.93
N LYS A 283 -7.89 5.06 -24.29
CA LYS A 283 -7.24 6.21 -24.95
C LYS A 283 -5.92 5.83 -25.61
N TRP A 284 -5.15 4.98 -24.94
CA TRP A 284 -3.85 4.52 -25.40
C TRP A 284 -3.92 3.23 -26.24
N GLN A 285 -5.14 2.77 -26.55
CA GLN A 285 -5.40 1.55 -27.33
C GLN A 285 -4.74 0.30 -26.75
N ILE A 286 -4.67 0.23 -25.42
CA ILE A 286 -4.08 -0.89 -24.68
C ILE A 286 -5.19 -1.87 -24.30
N SER A 287 -5.00 -3.13 -24.65
CA SER A 287 -5.86 -4.23 -24.22
C SER A 287 -4.97 -5.30 -23.56
N PRO A 288 -4.81 -5.26 -22.23
CA PRO A 288 -3.95 -6.20 -21.51
C PRO A 288 -4.70 -7.52 -21.28
N PRO A 289 -4.39 -8.62 -22.00
CA PRO A 289 -5.25 -9.80 -22.04
C PRO A 289 -5.18 -10.68 -20.78
N LYS A 290 -4.17 -10.48 -19.92
CA LYS A 290 -3.86 -11.39 -18.80
C LYS A 290 -3.72 -10.69 -17.45
N VAL A 291 -3.98 -9.38 -17.39
CA VAL A 291 -3.81 -8.62 -16.15
C VAL A 291 -4.87 -9.01 -15.13
N ARG A 292 -4.44 -9.22 -13.89
CA ARG A 292 -5.32 -9.45 -12.76
C ARG A 292 -5.53 -8.15 -12.01
N TYR A 293 -6.74 -7.63 -12.08
CA TYR A 293 -7.14 -6.48 -11.29
C TYR A 293 -7.56 -6.92 -9.89
N ARG A 294 -7.08 -6.20 -8.88
CA ARG A 294 -7.42 -6.43 -7.47
C ARG A 294 -7.74 -5.11 -6.80
N PHE A 295 -8.49 -5.19 -5.71
CA PHE A 295 -8.80 -4.06 -4.86
C PHE A 295 -8.05 -4.20 -3.53
N PHE A 296 -7.18 -3.23 -3.23
CA PHE A 296 -6.45 -3.16 -1.97
C PHE A 296 -7.24 -2.29 -1.00
N LEU A 297 -7.46 -2.79 0.22
CA LEU A 297 -8.17 -2.07 1.26
C LEU A 297 -7.46 -2.19 2.61
N ALA A 298 -7.13 -1.05 3.21
CA ALA A 298 -6.59 -0.98 4.57
C ALA A 298 -6.86 0.39 5.19
N PHE A 299 -7.01 0.45 6.51
CA PHE A 299 -7.06 1.71 7.24
C PHE A 299 -5.64 2.27 7.37
N ASP A 300 -5.41 3.53 6.96
CA ASP A 300 -4.09 4.16 7.03
C ASP A 300 -3.92 5.00 8.30
N PRO A 301 -3.15 4.52 9.30
CA PRO A 301 -2.97 5.24 10.55
C PRO A 301 -2.18 6.55 10.38
N ARG A 302 -1.43 6.73 9.28
CA ARG A 302 -0.60 7.93 9.05
C ARG A 302 -1.42 9.21 9.00
N ILE A 303 -2.65 9.11 8.51
CA ILE A 303 -3.55 10.26 8.40
C ILE A 303 -4.01 10.74 9.79
N ALA A 304 -4.05 9.84 10.76
CA ALA A 304 -4.35 10.13 12.17
C ALA A 304 -3.08 10.23 13.04
N GLY A 305 -1.93 10.50 12.40
CA GLY A 305 -0.63 10.69 13.05
C GLY A 305 0.02 9.42 13.58
N GLY A 306 -0.42 8.24 13.17
CA GLY A 306 0.18 6.96 13.52
C GLY A 306 1.24 6.51 12.53
N ASN A 307 2.38 6.03 13.01
CA ASN A 307 3.42 5.42 12.18
C ASN A 307 3.71 4.01 12.71
N ILE A 308 3.30 2.99 11.97
CA ILE A 308 3.44 1.59 12.38
C ILE A 308 4.63 0.95 11.65
N SER A 309 5.73 0.76 12.36
CA SER A 309 6.98 0.20 11.84
C SER A 309 7.41 -1.11 12.52
N ASP A 310 6.84 -1.40 13.69
CA ASP A 310 7.26 -2.49 14.59
C ASP A 310 6.13 -2.90 15.53
N GLN A 311 6.36 -3.94 16.34
CA GLN A 311 5.38 -4.42 17.31
C GLN A 311 5.02 -3.38 18.39
N VAL A 312 5.96 -2.53 18.78
CA VAL A 312 5.76 -1.54 19.85
C VAL A 312 4.81 -0.44 19.38
N SER A 313 5.09 0.14 18.21
CA SER A 313 4.23 1.13 17.55
C SER A 313 2.86 0.57 17.19
N ALA A 314 2.79 -0.69 16.75
CA ALA A 314 1.55 -1.41 16.51
C ALA A 314 0.68 -1.52 17.78
N LYS A 315 1.26 -1.95 18.90
CA LYS A 315 0.56 -2.07 20.18
C LYS A 315 0.07 -0.72 20.69
N ALA A 316 0.94 0.30 20.68
CA ALA A 316 0.59 1.66 21.09
C ALA A 316 -0.57 2.24 20.26
N TRP A 317 -0.61 1.93 18.96
CA TRP A 317 -1.71 2.33 18.09
C TRP A 317 -3.05 1.66 18.46
N LEU A 318 -3.03 0.36 18.75
CA LEU A 318 -4.23 -0.36 19.17
C LEU A 318 -4.77 0.15 20.50
N GLU A 319 -3.89 0.42 21.46
CA GLU A 319 -4.25 1.03 22.75
C GLU A 319 -4.87 2.42 22.55
N LYS A 320 -4.26 3.28 21.72
CA LYS A 320 -4.81 4.59 21.36
C LYS A 320 -6.21 4.48 20.72
N GLN A 321 -6.39 3.54 19.78
CA GLN A 321 -7.68 3.32 19.12
C GLN A 321 -8.75 2.83 20.10
N GLU A 322 -8.39 1.94 21.01
CA GLU A 322 -9.30 1.40 22.03
C GLU A 322 -9.68 2.50 23.04
N ASP A 323 -8.74 3.34 23.46
CA ASP A 323 -9.06 4.48 24.33
C ASP A 323 -9.95 5.51 23.64
N GLN A 324 -9.76 5.77 22.34
CA GLN A 324 -10.68 6.60 21.56
C GLN A 324 -12.09 5.99 21.51
N TRP A 325 -12.20 4.67 21.30
CA TRP A 325 -13.48 3.96 21.28
C TRP A 325 -14.23 4.05 22.61
N ASN A 326 -13.48 3.99 23.71
CA ASN A 326 -13.99 4.06 25.08
C ASN A 326 -14.15 5.49 25.61
N GLY A 327 -13.87 6.52 24.80
CA GLY A 327 -13.96 7.93 25.23
C GLY A 327 -12.89 8.35 26.25
N ARG A 328 -11.81 7.57 26.39
CA ARG A 328 -10.66 7.85 27.25
C ARG A 328 -9.52 8.59 26.53
N GLY A 329 -9.60 8.69 25.21
CA GLY A 329 -8.59 9.34 24.38
C GLY A 329 -8.59 10.88 24.48
N PRO A 330 -7.51 11.54 24.03
CA PRO A 330 -7.48 12.99 23.95
C PRO A 330 -8.61 13.51 23.05
N LYS A 331 -9.24 14.60 23.47
CA LYS A 331 -10.24 15.35 22.71
C LYS A 331 -9.71 15.64 21.30
N SER A 332 -10.50 15.32 20.27
CA SER A 332 -10.11 15.51 18.86
C SER A 332 -9.86 16.99 18.57
N THR A 333 -8.63 17.36 18.21
CA THR A 333 -8.29 18.75 17.85
C THR A 333 -8.95 19.23 16.55
N PHE A 334 -9.50 18.32 15.75
CA PHE A 334 -10.15 18.63 14.47
C PHE A 334 -11.61 19.04 14.60
N LEU A 335 -12.21 18.87 15.77
CA LEU A 335 -13.62 19.16 16.00
C LEU A 335 -13.79 20.27 17.04
N PRO A 336 -14.73 21.20 16.84
CA PRO A 336 -15.16 22.13 17.87
C PRO A 336 -15.56 21.43 19.19
N GLU A 337 -15.32 22.05 20.35
CA GLU A 337 -15.59 21.45 21.67
C GLU A 337 -17.05 21.01 21.85
N ASP A 338 -18.00 21.74 21.27
CA ASP A 338 -19.44 21.44 21.30
C ASP A 338 -19.80 20.19 20.48
N VAL A 339 -19.03 19.88 19.43
CA VAL A 339 -19.15 18.64 18.65
C VAL A 339 -18.47 17.47 19.38
N GLN A 340 -17.35 17.72 20.06
CA GLN A 340 -16.65 16.71 20.87
C GLN A 340 -17.50 16.23 22.05
N ALA A 341 -18.21 17.14 22.74
CA ALA A 341 -19.11 16.78 23.84
C ALA A 341 -20.31 15.92 23.39
N LYS A 342 -20.64 15.96 22.10
CA LYS A 342 -21.67 15.12 21.46
C LYS A 342 -21.10 13.87 20.78
N TRP A 343 -19.78 13.68 20.78
CA TRP A 343 -19.17 12.53 20.13
C TRP A 343 -19.60 11.25 20.87
N PRO A 344 -20.29 10.32 20.22
CA PRO A 344 -20.76 9.12 20.90
C PRO A 344 -19.56 8.28 21.33
N VAL A 345 -19.55 7.86 22.60
CA VAL A 345 -18.63 6.83 23.06
C VAL A 345 -19.12 5.51 22.46
N GLY A 346 -18.46 5.05 21.39
CA GLY A 346 -18.87 3.86 20.65
C GLY A 346 -19.05 2.63 21.56
N ALA A 347 -18.17 2.49 22.56
CA ALA A 347 -18.24 1.42 23.54
C ALA A 347 -19.50 1.46 24.44
N GLN A 348 -20.13 2.62 24.64
CA GLN A 348 -21.35 2.74 25.46
C GLN A 348 -22.63 2.38 24.68
N HIS A 349 -22.54 2.24 23.36
CA HIS A 349 -23.68 1.83 22.54
C HIS A 349 -24.12 0.40 22.91
N GLU A 350 -25.43 0.13 22.88
CA GLU A 350 -26.01 -1.16 23.29
C GLU A 350 -25.38 -2.36 22.58
N LYS A 351 -25.01 -2.19 21.31
CA LYS A 351 -24.32 -3.18 20.48
C LYS A 351 -22.93 -3.60 21.00
N TYR A 352 -22.20 -2.71 21.67
CA TYR A 352 -20.79 -2.93 22.05
C TYR A 352 -20.52 -2.90 23.55
N ARG A 353 -21.45 -2.38 24.37
CA ARG A 353 -21.27 -2.28 25.84
C ARG A 353 -20.96 -3.61 26.54
N ASN A 354 -21.40 -4.72 25.94
CA ASN A 354 -21.20 -6.08 26.43
C ASN A 354 -20.45 -6.95 25.39
N GLU A 355 -19.64 -6.33 24.54
CA GLU A 355 -18.85 -7.08 23.54
C GLU A 355 -17.89 -8.05 24.25
N ASP A 356 -17.85 -9.29 23.78
CA ASP A 356 -16.88 -10.29 24.25
C ASP A 356 -15.50 -9.98 23.67
N LEU A 357 -14.74 -9.19 24.43
CA LEU A 357 -13.40 -8.75 24.07
C LEU A 357 -12.33 -9.85 24.15
N GLU A 358 -12.65 -11.01 24.74
CA GLU A 358 -11.75 -12.17 24.77
C GLU A 358 -11.83 -12.94 23.45
N ASN A 359 -13.03 -13.04 22.87
CA ASN A 359 -13.28 -13.71 21.60
C ASN A 359 -13.38 -12.75 20.39
N ALA A 360 -13.24 -11.44 20.62
CA ALA A 360 -13.26 -10.44 19.57
C ALA A 360 -12.15 -10.68 18.51
N VAL A 361 -12.45 -10.33 17.26
CA VAL A 361 -11.52 -10.55 16.15
C VAL A 361 -10.22 -9.80 16.37
N ARG A 362 -9.12 -10.55 16.38
CA ARG A 362 -7.77 -10.00 16.51
C ARG A 362 -7.42 -9.09 15.32
N PRO A 363 -6.79 -7.93 15.57
CA PRO A 363 -6.41 -7.00 14.51
C PRO A 363 -5.30 -7.59 13.62
N ALA A 364 -5.23 -7.10 12.38
CA ALA A 364 -4.17 -7.45 11.44
C ALA A 364 -3.54 -6.18 10.89
N PHE A 365 -2.21 -6.09 10.95
CA PHE A 365 -1.44 -5.06 10.26
C PHE A 365 -1.08 -5.55 8.86
N GLY A 366 -1.50 -4.82 7.85
CA GLY A 366 -1.51 -5.29 6.48
C GLY A 366 -2.69 -4.72 5.71
N PHE A 367 -3.27 -5.53 4.83
CA PHE A 367 -4.33 -5.12 3.93
C PHE A 367 -5.16 -6.30 3.42
N TRP A 368 -6.40 -6.03 3.04
CA TRP A 368 -7.22 -6.95 2.27
C TRP A 368 -6.96 -6.76 0.79
N LEU A 369 -6.95 -7.87 0.04
CA LEU A 369 -7.01 -7.89 -1.41
C LEU A 369 -8.28 -8.59 -1.86
N PHE A 370 -9.21 -7.82 -2.42
CA PHE A 370 -10.43 -8.35 -2.99
C PHE A 370 -10.27 -8.62 -4.50
N PRO A 371 -11.02 -9.60 -5.03
CA PRO A 371 -11.18 -9.77 -6.47
C PRO A 371 -11.93 -8.57 -7.09
N LEU A 372 -11.75 -8.33 -8.39
CA LEU A 372 -12.34 -7.18 -9.08
C LEU A 372 -13.88 -7.23 -9.08
N GLU A 373 -14.42 -8.45 -9.16
CA GLU A 373 -15.84 -8.77 -9.16
C GLU A 373 -16.57 -8.18 -7.95
N ALA A 374 -15.84 -7.98 -6.85
CA ALA A 374 -16.36 -7.37 -5.63
C ALA A 374 -16.71 -5.88 -5.76
N LEU A 375 -16.22 -5.22 -6.82
CA LEU A 375 -16.61 -3.84 -7.15
C LEU A 375 -17.93 -3.76 -7.93
N GLY A 376 -18.54 -4.89 -8.32
CA GLY A 376 -19.79 -4.95 -9.09
C GLY A 376 -19.58 -5.33 -10.57
N ARG A 377 -20.70 -5.44 -11.32
CA ARG A 377 -20.68 -5.89 -12.72
C ARG A 377 -20.04 -4.84 -13.65
N ILE A 378 -19.17 -5.30 -14.55
CA ILE A 378 -18.63 -4.50 -15.64
C ILE A 378 -19.46 -4.80 -16.90
N GLY A 379 -19.98 -3.76 -17.54
CA GLY A 379 -20.74 -3.82 -18.79
C GLY A 379 -19.87 -4.19 -19.98
N GLY A 380 -20.51 -4.57 -21.09
CA GLY A 380 -19.81 -4.95 -22.33
C GLY A 380 -18.97 -3.82 -22.96
N ASP A 381 -19.17 -2.58 -22.53
CA ASP A 381 -18.40 -1.40 -22.92
C ASP A 381 -17.15 -1.15 -22.04
N GLY A 382 -16.91 -2.02 -21.06
CA GLY A 382 -15.82 -1.86 -20.09
C GLY A 382 -16.10 -0.77 -19.06
N LEU A 383 -17.34 -0.32 -18.90
CA LEU A 383 -17.74 0.57 -17.80
C LEU A 383 -18.39 -0.25 -16.70
N LEU A 384 -18.26 0.20 -15.44
CA LEU A 384 -19.05 -0.40 -14.36
C LEU A 384 -20.53 -0.13 -14.64
N ILE A 385 -21.35 -1.18 -14.62
CA ILE A 385 -22.80 -1.03 -14.70
C ILE A 385 -23.22 -0.27 -13.45
N ASP A 386 -23.86 0.85 -13.67
CA ASP A 386 -24.18 1.82 -12.63
C ASP A 386 -25.45 1.38 -11.90
N GLU A 387 -25.30 0.37 -11.04
CA GLU A 387 -26.14 0.26 -9.85
C GLU A 387 -25.56 1.28 -8.87
N THR A 388 -25.80 2.57 -9.11
CA THR A 388 -25.39 3.63 -8.18
C THR A 388 -26.13 3.40 -6.87
N PRO A 389 -25.45 3.03 -5.77
CA PRO A 389 -26.04 3.24 -4.47
C PRO A 389 -26.24 4.75 -4.33
N SER A 390 -27.33 5.16 -3.70
CA SER A 390 -27.54 6.57 -3.38
C SER A 390 -26.29 7.11 -2.66
N ARG A 391 -26.00 8.42 -2.79
CA ARG A 391 -24.81 9.11 -2.25
C ARG A 391 -24.54 8.89 -0.74
N GLY A 392 -25.44 8.20 -0.02
CA GLY A 392 -25.36 7.80 1.38
C GLY A 392 -24.95 6.33 1.67
N GLU A 393 -24.99 5.42 0.69
CA GLU A 393 -24.64 3.99 0.87
C GLU A 393 -23.15 3.73 0.57
N ARG A 394 -22.29 4.29 1.43
CA ARG A 394 -20.83 4.11 1.35
C ARG A 394 -20.33 2.80 1.99
N LEU A 395 -21.25 2.01 2.55
CA LEU A 395 -20.99 0.68 3.10
C LEU A 395 -21.53 -0.36 2.14
N ARG A 396 -20.76 -1.41 1.91
CA ARG A 396 -21.17 -2.54 1.10
C ARG A 396 -20.99 -3.84 1.86
N ASP A 397 -21.92 -4.75 1.60
CA ASP A 397 -21.79 -6.13 1.99
C ASP A 397 -20.81 -6.85 1.05
N MET A 398 -19.74 -7.36 1.62
CA MET A 398 -18.65 -8.05 0.94
C MET A 398 -18.57 -9.53 1.32
N THR A 399 -19.59 -10.07 2.00
CA THR A 399 -19.59 -11.45 2.51
C THR A 399 -19.45 -12.51 1.41
N GLU A 400 -19.97 -12.24 0.21
CA GLU A 400 -19.82 -13.11 -0.97
C GLU A 400 -18.41 -13.09 -1.59
N HIS A 401 -17.58 -12.11 -1.22
CA HIS A 401 -16.26 -11.88 -1.80
C HIS A 401 -15.16 -11.91 -0.75
N TRP A 402 -14.90 -13.08 -0.18
CA TRP A 402 -13.90 -13.20 0.88
C TRP A 402 -12.50 -12.74 0.42
N PRO A 403 -11.82 -11.84 1.17
CA PRO A 403 -10.55 -11.28 0.73
C PRO A 403 -9.37 -12.22 0.97
N GLU A 404 -8.33 -12.06 0.16
CA GLU A 404 -6.97 -12.45 0.52
C GLU A 404 -6.43 -11.48 1.59
N LEU A 405 -5.53 -11.95 2.46
CA LEU A 405 -4.93 -11.12 3.50
C LEU A 405 -3.42 -10.96 3.25
N GLY A 406 -2.98 -9.73 2.96
CA GLY A 406 -1.58 -9.36 2.99
C GLY A 406 -1.17 -8.97 4.40
N LEU A 407 -0.37 -9.79 5.08
CA LEU A 407 0.00 -9.63 6.48
C LEU A 407 1.45 -9.14 6.61
N SER A 408 1.67 -7.99 7.23
CA SER A 408 3.02 -7.45 7.45
C SER A 408 3.79 -8.27 8.49
N SER A 409 5.10 -8.43 8.29
CA SER A 409 5.99 -9.03 9.32
C SER A 409 6.52 -7.94 10.25
N LEU A 410 5.81 -7.69 11.36
CA LEU A 410 6.22 -6.69 12.35
C LEU A 410 7.48 -7.17 13.12
N PRO A 411 8.62 -6.45 13.03
CA PRO A 411 9.84 -6.78 13.78
C PRO A 411 9.66 -6.62 15.30
#